data_AF-A0A6P7U1J5-F1
#
_entry.id   AF-A0A6P7U1J5-F1
#
_cell.length_a   1.000
_cell.length_b   1.000
_cell.length_c   1.000
_cell.angle_alpha   90.00
_cell.angle_beta   90.00
_cell.angle_gamma   90.00
#
_symmetry.space_group_name_H-M   'P 1'
#
loop_
_entity.id
_entity.type
_entity.pdbx_description
1 polymer ?
#
loop_
_entity_poly.entity_id
_entity_poly.type
_entity_poly.pdbx_seq_one_letter_code
_entity_poly.pdbx_strand_id
1 'polypeptide(L)'
;MSIIFNASQYEDAYRPKRLGNWEIPNLKTFDGFTEIIADNRGHLKDNKRDSKFSWSTYIGTWDLPKSIPGNHVSTRTSRSAKAVEKLESGLHTANETIVQCLQRRQKNQVVSNI
;
A
#
# COMPACT_ATOMS: atom_id res chain seq x y z
N MET A 1 -2.06 -18.67 3.19
CA MET A 1 -2.38 -18.67 1.74
C MET A 1 -2.39 -20.11 1.26
N SER A 2 -3.42 -20.55 0.55
CA SER A 2 -3.46 -21.85 -0.12
C SER A 2 -3.50 -21.64 -1.63
N ILE A 3 -2.89 -22.56 -2.39
CA ILE A 3 -2.87 -22.56 -3.85
C ILE A 3 -3.44 -23.90 -4.32
N ILE A 4 -4.24 -23.87 -5.39
CA ILE A 4 -4.79 -25.06 -6.03
C ILE A 4 -3.96 -25.32 -7.29
N PHE A 5 -3.42 -26.53 -7.42
CA PHE A 5 -2.66 -26.96 -8.60
C PHE A 5 -3.58 -27.66 -9.60
N ASN A 6 -3.25 -27.55 -10.88
CA ASN A 6 -3.99 -28.18 -11.97
C ASN A 6 -3.84 -29.72 -11.92
N ALA A 7 -4.93 -30.42 -11.62
CA ALA A 7 -5.07 -31.87 -11.62
C ALA A 7 -5.55 -32.46 -12.96
N SER A 8 -5.31 -31.76 -14.08
CA SER A 8 -5.59 -32.17 -15.48
C SER A 8 -6.91 -32.95 -15.65
N GLN A 9 -6.87 -34.29 -15.58
CA GLN A 9 -8.02 -35.17 -15.76
C GLN A 9 -9.19 -34.87 -14.80
N TYR A 10 -8.91 -34.41 -13.58
CA TYR A 10 -9.94 -34.14 -12.57
C TYR A 10 -10.39 -32.69 -12.53
N GLU A 11 -9.72 -31.77 -13.26
CA GLU A 11 -10.04 -30.34 -13.16
C GLU A 11 -11.44 -29.99 -13.61
N ASP A 12 -12.01 -30.76 -14.55
CA ASP A 12 -13.33 -30.45 -15.07
C ASP A 12 -14.39 -30.44 -13.97
N ALA A 13 -14.29 -31.30 -12.96
CA ALA A 13 -15.24 -31.34 -11.84
C ALA A 13 -15.09 -30.13 -10.89
N TYR A 14 -13.89 -29.57 -10.78
CA TYR A 14 -13.55 -28.48 -9.86
C TYR A 14 -13.52 -27.09 -10.52
N ARG A 15 -14.04 -26.96 -11.74
CA ARG A 15 -14.20 -25.65 -12.40
C ARG A 15 -15.18 -24.77 -11.62
N PRO A 16 -14.86 -23.48 -11.38
CA PRO A 16 -15.66 -22.60 -10.54
C PRO A 16 -17.13 -22.54 -10.96
N LYS A 17 -17.42 -22.51 -12.27
CA LYS A 17 -18.79 -22.53 -12.80
C LYS A 17 -19.60 -23.77 -12.39
N ARG A 18 -18.97 -24.94 -12.24
CA ARG A 18 -19.64 -26.18 -11.79
C ARG A 18 -19.85 -26.22 -10.28
N LEU A 19 -19.01 -25.53 -9.53
CA LEU A 19 -19.19 -25.30 -8.10
C LEU A 19 -20.21 -24.19 -7.80
N GLY A 20 -20.81 -23.56 -8.83
CA GLY A 20 -21.74 -22.44 -8.66
C GLY A 20 -21.07 -21.09 -8.43
N ASN A 21 -19.75 -21.00 -8.59
CA ASN A 21 -19.01 -19.75 -8.55
C ASN A 21 -19.05 -19.08 -9.93
N TRP A 22 -19.75 -17.95 -10.01
CA TRP A 22 -19.90 -17.17 -11.25
C TRP A 22 -18.89 -16.02 -11.40
N GLU A 23 -17.97 -15.89 -10.44
CA GLU A 23 -16.90 -14.90 -10.45
C GLU A 23 -15.75 -15.31 -11.39
N ILE A 24 -14.94 -14.33 -11.80
CA ILE A 24 -13.78 -14.54 -12.67
C ILE A 24 -12.63 -15.08 -11.81
N PRO A 25 -12.10 -16.29 -12.07
CA PRO A 25 -11.02 -16.87 -11.28
C PRO A 25 -9.69 -16.14 -11.53
N ASN A 26 -8.89 -15.99 -10.47
CA ASN A 26 -7.54 -15.41 -10.56
C ASN A 26 -6.51 -16.51 -10.82
N LEU A 27 -6.03 -16.59 -12.06
CA LEU A 27 -4.99 -17.52 -12.49
C LEU A 27 -3.64 -16.79 -12.49
N LYS A 28 -2.64 -17.39 -11.85
CA LYS A 28 -1.27 -16.85 -11.81
C LYS A 28 -0.30 -17.84 -12.41
N THR A 29 0.56 -17.36 -13.29
CA THR A 29 1.74 -18.07 -13.79
C THR A 29 2.97 -17.53 -13.08
N PHE A 30 3.86 -18.43 -12.65
CA PHE A 30 5.14 -18.07 -12.05
C PHE A 30 6.25 -18.33 -13.07
N ASP A 31 7.19 -17.40 -13.18
CA ASP A 31 8.38 -17.51 -14.04
C ASP A 31 9.60 -17.01 -13.26
N GLY A 32 10.79 -17.57 -13.53
CA GLY A 32 12.06 -17.19 -12.90
C GLY A 32 12.60 -18.11 -11.79
N PHE A 33 13.47 -17.55 -10.95
CA PHE A 33 14.24 -18.26 -9.91
C PHE A 33 13.74 -17.94 -8.49
N THR A 34 13.94 -18.88 -7.56
CA THR A 34 13.55 -18.71 -6.16
C THR A 34 14.70 -18.11 -5.33
N GLU A 35 14.42 -17.04 -4.59
CA GLU A 35 15.34 -16.47 -3.61
C GLU A 35 14.94 -16.84 -2.17
N ILE A 36 15.94 -16.99 -1.29
CA ILE A 36 15.68 -17.28 0.13
C ILE A 36 15.29 -16.00 0.86
N ILE A 37 13.99 -15.85 1.08
CA ILE A 37 13.41 -14.65 1.69
C ILE A 37 13.42 -14.66 3.24
N ALA A 38 13.67 -15.81 3.88
CA ALA A 38 13.57 -15.97 5.33
C ALA A 38 14.87 -16.46 6.00
N ASP A 39 14.99 -16.18 7.29
CA ASP A 39 16.02 -16.70 8.20
C ASP A 39 15.71 -18.12 8.67
N ASN A 40 16.70 -18.79 9.25
CA ASN A 40 16.60 -20.15 9.81
C ASN A 40 15.54 -20.29 10.92
N ARG A 41 15.06 -19.17 11.46
CA ARG A 41 13.98 -19.10 12.46
C ARG A 41 12.60 -18.80 11.86
N GLY A 42 12.50 -18.61 10.55
CA GLY A 42 11.28 -18.25 9.84
C GLY A 42 10.96 -16.74 9.81
N HIS A 43 11.91 -15.88 10.18
CA HIS A 43 11.75 -14.42 10.07
C HIS A 43 12.10 -13.93 8.67
N LEU A 44 11.39 -12.94 8.13
CA LEU A 44 11.67 -12.38 6.80
C LEU A 44 12.90 -11.45 6.87
N LYS A 45 13.89 -11.63 5.99
CA LYS A 45 15.18 -10.92 6.03
C LYS A 45 15.09 -9.40 5.82
N ASP A 46 14.08 -8.95 5.06
CA ASP A 46 14.10 -7.62 4.43
C ASP A 46 13.05 -6.63 4.96
N ASN A 47 12.31 -6.96 6.03
CA ASN A 47 11.17 -6.15 6.51
C ASN A 47 10.13 -5.74 5.43
N LYS A 48 10.22 -6.28 4.21
CA LYS A 48 9.25 -6.15 3.10
C LYS A 48 7.99 -6.96 3.42
N ARG A 49 7.32 -6.62 4.51
CA ARG A 49 5.92 -7.00 4.68
C ARG A 49 5.09 -5.88 4.08
N ASP A 50 4.24 -6.23 3.11
CA ASP A 50 3.03 -5.45 2.91
C ASP A 50 2.24 -5.52 4.21
N SER A 51 2.15 -4.41 4.97
CA SER A 51 1.46 -4.38 6.27
C SER A 51 -0.04 -4.70 6.18
N LYS A 52 -0.54 -4.98 4.98
CA LYS A 52 -1.94 -5.25 4.67
C LYS A 52 -2.39 -6.68 4.97
N PHE A 53 -1.49 -7.66 5.03
CA PHE A 53 -1.89 -9.06 4.81
C PHE A 53 -2.06 -9.95 6.05
N SER A 54 -2.13 -9.41 7.27
CA SER A 54 -2.44 -10.24 8.45
C SER A 54 -3.32 -9.54 9.50
N TRP A 55 -4.35 -8.81 9.06
CA TRP A 55 -5.23 -7.94 9.87
C TRP A 55 -4.69 -6.52 10.08
N SER A 56 -4.92 -5.68 9.05
CA SER A 56 -5.22 -4.24 9.10
C SER A 56 -5.04 -3.57 10.46
N THR A 57 -3.85 -3.05 10.76
CA THR A 57 -3.61 -2.04 11.82
C THR A 57 -4.36 -2.29 13.14
N TYR A 58 -4.62 -3.55 13.49
CA TYR A 58 -5.33 -3.87 14.71
C TYR A 58 -4.29 -3.83 15.81
N ILE A 59 -4.34 -2.74 16.56
CA ILE A 59 -3.52 -2.53 17.74
C ILE A 59 -4.42 -2.83 18.93
N GLY A 60 -4.01 -3.76 19.79
CA GLY A 60 -4.78 -4.11 20.99
C GLY A 60 -4.98 -2.88 21.88
N THR A 61 -6.03 -2.92 22.73
CA THR A 61 -6.41 -1.80 23.61
C THR A 61 -5.24 -1.23 24.42
N TRP A 62 -4.27 -2.07 24.79
CA TRP A 62 -3.11 -1.70 25.59
C TRP A 62 -1.88 -1.28 24.77
N ASP A 63 -1.85 -1.61 23.47
CA ASP A 63 -0.72 -1.31 22.57
C ASP A 63 -0.95 -0.03 21.75
N LEU A 64 -2.07 0.67 21.98
CA LEU A 64 -2.42 1.88 21.22
C LEU A 64 -1.35 2.96 21.40
N PRO A 65 -0.85 3.55 20.29
CA PRO A 65 0.01 4.71 20.38
C PRO A 65 -0.77 5.86 21.02
N LYS A 66 -0.06 6.74 21.73
CA LYS A 66 -0.63 7.95 22.37
C LYS A 66 -1.49 8.80 21.42
N SER A 67 -1.23 8.73 20.11
CA SER A 67 -2.05 9.33 19.07
C SER A 67 -2.11 8.43 17.85
N ILE A 68 -3.33 8.14 17.39
CA ILE A 68 -3.56 7.45 16.12
C ILE A 68 -3.36 8.50 15.01
N PRO A 69 -2.45 8.29 14.05
CA PRO A 69 -2.29 9.24 12.96
C PRO A 69 -3.61 9.32 12.19
N GLY A 70 -4.17 10.53 12.10
CA GLY A 70 -5.36 10.78 11.29
C GLY A 70 -5.10 10.53 9.81
N ASN A 71 -6.16 10.48 9.01
CA ASN A 71 -6.05 10.35 7.56
C ASN A 71 -5.15 11.46 6.99
N HIS A 72 -4.21 11.09 6.13
CA HIS A 72 -3.31 12.05 5.50
C HIS A 72 -4.11 13.07 4.68
N VAL A 73 -3.64 14.33 4.61
CA VAL A 73 -4.38 15.44 3.96
C VAL A 73 -4.64 15.19 2.47
N SER A 74 -3.79 14.38 1.81
CA SER A 74 -3.96 13.94 0.42
C SER A 74 -4.93 12.78 0.24
N THR A 75 -5.48 12.22 1.32
CA THR A 75 -6.44 11.14 1.26
C THR A 75 -7.77 11.70 0.74
N ARG A 76 -8.25 11.19 -0.38
CA ARG A 76 -9.52 11.63 -0.99
C ARG A 76 -10.69 11.30 -0.06
N THR A 77 -11.21 12.30 0.65
CA THR A 77 -12.17 12.12 1.76
C THR A 77 -13.64 12.23 1.35
N SER A 78 -14.01 12.22 0.07
CA SER A 78 -15.40 12.47 -0.33
C SER A 78 -15.85 11.79 -1.64
N ARG A 79 -17.16 11.51 -1.72
CA ARG A 79 -17.88 11.06 -2.94
C ARG A 79 -18.33 12.22 -3.86
N SER A 80 -18.07 13.48 -3.50
CA SER A 80 -18.48 14.69 -4.22
C SER A 80 -17.30 15.35 -4.97
N ALA A 81 -17.52 15.69 -6.24
CA ALA A 81 -16.50 16.29 -7.12
C ALA A 81 -15.96 17.62 -6.58
N LYS A 82 -16.84 18.51 -6.08
CA LYS A 82 -16.44 19.83 -5.55
C LYS A 82 -15.47 19.76 -4.38
N ALA A 83 -15.63 18.76 -3.50
CA ALA A 83 -14.76 18.58 -2.35
C ALA A 83 -13.39 18.02 -2.76
N VAL A 84 -13.32 17.26 -3.85
CA VAL A 84 -12.06 16.77 -4.43
C VAL A 84 -11.28 17.92 -5.04
N GLU A 85 -11.93 18.77 -5.83
CA GLU A 85 -11.31 19.96 -6.43
C GLU A 85 -10.76 20.92 -5.35
N LYS A 86 -11.50 21.11 -4.26
CA LYS A 86 -11.03 21.92 -3.12
C LYS A 86 -9.80 21.31 -2.43
N LEU A 87 -9.73 19.98 -2.35
CA LEU A 87 -8.58 19.28 -1.77
C LEU A 87 -7.36 19.40 -2.69
N GLU A 88 -7.54 19.17 -4.00
CA GLU A 88 -6.49 19.26 -5.01
C GLU A 88 -5.89 20.68 -5.09
N SER A 89 -6.74 21.71 -5.08
CA SER A 89 -6.30 23.11 -5.02
C SER A 89 -5.52 23.42 -3.74
N GLY A 90 -5.99 22.97 -2.58
CA GLY A 90 -5.27 23.14 -1.31
C GLY A 90 -3.90 22.44 -1.31
N LEU A 91 -3.81 21.26 -1.93
CA LEU A 91 -2.55 20.52 -2.07
C LEU A 91 -1.57 21.25 -2.99
N HIS A 92 -2.06 21.81 -4.11
CA HIS A 92 -1.26 22.60 -5.04
C HIS A 92 -0.63 23.81 -4.33
N THR A 93 -1.45 24.59 -3.61
CA THR A 93 -0.97 25.75 -2.85
C THR A 93 0.05 25.35 -1.78
N ALA A 94 -0.19 24.26 -1.05
CA ALA A 94 0.76 23.77 -0.05
C ALA A 94 2.12 23.42 -0.68
N ASN A 95 2.14 22.72 -1.80
CA ASN A 95 3.37 22.37 -2.51
C ASN A 95 4.11 23.61 -3.02
N GLU A 96 3.41 24.58 -3.59
CA GLU A 96 4.01 25.84 -4.03
C GLU A 96 4.68 26.59 -2.87
N THR A 97 4.01 26.68 -1.72
CA THR A 97 4.58 27.33 -0.54
C THR A 97 5.82 26.62 -0.01
N ILE A 98 5.82 25.28 -0.02
CA ILE A 98 6.99 24.47 0.38
C ILE A 98 8.16 24.75 -0.57
N VAL A 99 7.93 24.74 -1.88
CA VAL A 99 8.97 25.03 -2.88
C VAL A 99 9.55 26.43 -2.70
N GLN A 100 8.70 27.44 -2.49
CA GLN A 100 9.16 28.81 -2.22
C GLN A 100 9.99 28.91 -0.93
N CYS A 101 9.59 28.22 0.14
CA CYS A 101 10.34 28.17 1.39
C CYS A 101 11.72 27.52 1.21
N LEU A 102 11.81 26.43 0.44
CA LEU A 102 13.07 25.76 0.12
C LEU A 102 14.01 26.66 -0.69
N GLN A 103 13.47 27.35 -1.69
CA GLN A 103 14.25 28.31 -2.51
C GLN A 103 14.79 29.47 -1.67
N ARG A 104 13.99 30.02 -0.75
CA ARG A 104 14.45 31.05 0.20
C ARG A 104 15.57 30.52 1.11
N ARG A 105 15.44 29.29 1.61
CA ARG A 105 16.46 28.67 2.46
C ARG A 105 17.79 28.49 1.73
N GLN A 106 17.77 28.03 0.48
CA GLN A 106 18.97 27.92 -0.35
C GLN A 106 19.63 29.28 -0.60
N LYS A 107 18.85 30.32 -0.93
CA LYS A 107 19.37 31.69 -1.10
C LYS A 107 20.04 32.20 0.18
N ASN A 108 19.43 32.00 1.34
CA ASN A 108 20.01 32.43 2.62
C ASN A 108 21.31 31.68 2.97
N GLN A 109 21.43 30.40 2.62
CA GLN A 109 22.68 29.62 2.81
C GLN A 109 23.83 30.11 1.91
N VAL A 110 23.51 30.57 0.70
CA VAL A 110 24.53 31.14 -0.20
C VAL A 110 25.04 32.48 0.34
N VAL A 111 24.16 33.31 0.89
CA VAL A 111 24.52 34.61 1.48
C VAL A 111 25.35 34.47 2.76
N SER A 112 25.13 33.42 3.57
CA SER A 112 25.90 33.19 4.80
C SER A 112 27.32 32.65 4.57
N ASN A 113 27.64 32.20 3.35
CA ASN A 113 28.92 31.58 3.01
C ASN A 113 29.86 32.53 2.24
N ILE A 114 29.52 33.82 2.16
CA ILE A 114 30.32 34.92 1.60
C ILE A 114 30.70 35.84 2.75
#